data_AF-A0A7J4JQX3-F1
#
_entry.id   AF-A0A7J4JQX3-F1
#
_cell.length_a   1.000
_cell.length_b   1.000
_cell.length_c   1.000
_cell.angle_alpha   90.00
_cell.angle_beta   90.00
_cell.angle_gamma   90.00
#
_symmetry.space_group_name_H-M   'P 1'
#
loop_
_entity.id
_entity.type
_entity.pdbx_description
1 polymer ?
#
loop_
_entity_poly.entity_id
_entity_poly.type
_entity_poly.pdbx_seq_one_letter_code
_entity_poly.pdbx_strand_id
1 'polypeptide(L)'
;MDPSIFDSGFELLKTKPSKKKRKTLTPAQRIFVWERPKLYGRKCSICHEKITKLSDLELDHTKAYSKGGTRLALSHKDCNRLKSSGSLGKIHRTLGIKSTKKKSPRKKTRPKGRYWINPLPGRRERLDDELLGEARKAKKLGVGSFRRSELYD
;
A
#
# COMPACT_ATOMS: atom_id res chain seq x y z
N MET A 1 68.64 3.03 -11.34
CA MET A 1 67.49 3.13 -10.42
C MET A 1 66.25 2.91 -11.26
N ASP A 2 65.74 1.69 -11.25
CA ASP A 2 64.60 1.26 -12.06
C ASP A 2 63.29 1.42 -11.28
N PRO A 3 62.29 2.18 -11.79
CA PRO A 3 60.98 2.29 -11.20
C PRO A 3 60.04 1.27 -11.86
N SER A 4 60.13 0.02 -11.43
CA SER A 4 59.06 -0.94 -11.58
C SER A 4 58.74 -1.48 -10.21
N ILE A 5 57.45 -1.74 -9.93
CA ILE A 5 56.87 -2.53 -8.83
C ILE A 5 55.62 -1.83 -8.25
N PHE A 6 54.48 -2.47 -8.52
CA PHE A 6 53.19 -2.42 -7.83
C PHE A 6 52.09 -1.45 -8.34
N ASP A 7 51.55 -1.79 -9.50
CA ASP A 7 50.15 -1.57 -9.84
C ASP A 7 49.29 -2.59 -9.06
N SER A 8 48.92 -2.26 -7.82
CA SER A 8 48.03 -3.08 -6.99
C SER A 8 46.58 -2.92 -7.47
N GLY A 9 46.19 -3.78 -8.40
CA GLY A 9 44.81 -3.99 -8.84
C GLY A 9 43.89 -4.34 -7.66
N PHE A 10 43.25 -3.33 -7.09
CA PHE A 10 42.15 -3.50 -6.14
C PHE A 10 40.88 -3.84 -6.93
N GLU A 11 40.77 -5.09 -7.38
CA GLU A 11 39.50 -5.61 -7.92
C GLU A 11 38.46 -5.62 -6.82
N LEU A 12 37.63 -4.58 -6.83
CA LEU A 12 36.45 -4.42 -6.01
C LEU A 12 35.48 -5.58 -6.31
N LEU A 13 35.58 -6.67 -5.57
CA LEU A 13 34.66 -7.80 -5.60
C LEU A 13 33.25 -7.30 -5.29
N LYS A 14 32.51 -6.94 -6.34
CA LYS A 14 31.08 -6.63 -6.30
C LYS A 14 30.33 -7.89 -5.87
N THR A 15 30.11 -8.03 -4.56
CA THR A 15 29.27 -9.09 -4.00
C THR A 15 27.87 -8.97 -4.59
N LYS A 16 27.51 -9.91 -5.47
CA LYS A 16 26.18 -9.99 -6.08
C LYS A 16 25.13 -10.13 -4.95
N PRO A 17 24.01 -9.38 -4.99
CA PRO A 17 23.01 -9.47 -3.93
C PRO A 17 22.47 -10.90 -3.85
N SER A 18 22.52 -11.49 -2.65
CA SER A 18 22.03 -12.84 -2.42
C SER A 18 20.52 -12.91 -2.73
N LYS A 19 20.14 -13.86 -3.59
CA LYS A 19 18.74 -14.06 -3.97
C LYS A 19 17.97 -14.49 -2.72
N LYS A 20 17.05 -13.63 -2.24
CA LYS A 20 16.20 -13.95 -1.10
C LYS A 20 15.39 -15.22 -1.38
N LYS A 21 15.58 -16.25 -0.55
CA LYS A 21 14.89 -17.54 -0.69
C LYS A 21 13.38 -17.37 -0.46
N ARG A 22 12.56 -18.02 -1.30
CA ARG A 22 11.10 -18.05 -1.10
C ARG A 22 10.81 -18.90 0.14
N LYS A 23 9.95 -18.40 1.03
CA LYS A 23 9.43 -19.18 2.16
C LYS A 23 8.41 -20.19 1.62
N THR A 24 8.63 -21.47 1.86
CA THR A 24 7.71 -22.57 1.54
C THR A 24 7.17 -23.15 2.84
N LEU A 25 5.95 -23.71 2.80
CA LEU A 25 5.42 -24.44 3.96
C LEU A 25 6.18 -25.75 4.14
N THR A 26 6.65 -25.99 5.37
CA THR A 26 7.08 -27.34 5.77
C THR A 26 5.88 -28.28 5.79
N PRO A 27 6.08 -29.61 5.62
CA PRO A 27 4.99 -30.58 5.69
C PRO A 27 4.15 -30.46 6.97
N ALA A 28 4.79 -30.29 8.12
CA ALA A 28 4.11 -30.08 9.41
C ALA A 28 3.23 -28.82 9.40
N GLN A 29 3.71 -27.72 8.82
CA GLN A 29 2.91 -26.50 8.71
C GLN A 29 1.73 -26.66 7.75
N ARG A 30 1.86 -27.44 6.66
CA ARG A 30 0.73 -27.73 5.76
C ARG A 30 -0.38 -28.47 6.50
N ILE A 31 -0.02 -29.50 7.26
CA ILE A 31 -0.96 -30.28 8.08
C ILE A 31 -1.64 -29.37 9.10
N PHE A 32 -0.85 -28.57 9.83
CA PHE A 32 -1.36 -27.63 10.84
C PHE A 32 -2.40 -26.63 10.29
N VAL A 33 -2.15 -26.09 9.09
CA VAL A 33 -3.08 -25.18 8.39
C VAL A 33 -4.32 -25.94 7.92
N TRP A 34 -4.13 -27.15 7.39
CA TRP A 34 -5.20 -28.00 6.87
C TRP A 34 -6.22 -28.42 7.93
N GLU A 35 -5.73 -28.81 9.10
CA GLU A 35 -6.54 -29.26 10.25
C GLU A 35 -7.37 -28.12 10.88
N ARG A 36 -7.01 -26.86 10.63
CA ARG A 36 -7.71 -25.69 11.20
C ARG A 36 -8.36 -24.80 10.14
N PRO A 37 -9.39 -25.30 9.43
CA PRO A 37 -10.08 -24.52 8.38
C PRO A 37 -10.79 -23.28 8.92
N LYS A 38 -11.18 -23.27 10.21
CA LYS A 38 -11.82 -22.09 10.83
C LYS A 38 -10.87 -20.89 10.94
N LEU A 39 -9.57 -21.12 11.14
CA LEU A 39 -8.58 -20.06 11.32
C LEU A 39 -8.01 -19.57 9.99
N TYR A 40 -7.66 -20.51 9.10
CA TYR A 40 -6.93 -20.19 7.87
C TYR A 40 -7.82 -20.19 6.61
N GLY A 41 -9.02 -20.78 6.69
CA GLY A 41 -9.84 -21.10 5.54
C GLY A 41 -9.22 -22.23 4.69
N ARG A 42 -10.02 -22.77 3.77
CA ARG A 42 -9.55 -23.66 2.69
C ARG A 42 -9.85 -23.05 1.33
N LYS A 43 -9.80 -21.73 1.21
CA LYS A 43 -10.07 -21.03 -0.06
C LYS A 43 -8.78 -20.53 -0.66
N CYS A 44 -8.63 -20.73 -1.95
CA CYS A 44 -7.53 -20.18 -2.72
C CYS A 44 -7.66 -18.65 -2.81
N SER A 45 -6.57 -17.94 -2.57
CA SER A 45 -6.53 -16.48 -2.67
C SER A 45 -6.57 -15.96 -4.12
N ILE A 46 -6.33 -16.83 -5.10
CA ILE A 46 -6.27 -16.49 -6.53
C ILE A 46 -7.62 -16.78 -7.19
N CYS A 47 -8.12 -18.02 -7.14
CA CYS A 47 -9.39 -18.39 -7.77
C CYS A 47 -10.61 -18.32 -6.85
N HIS A 48 -10.41 -18.16 -5.54
CA HIS A 48 -11.48 -18.16 -4.52
C HIS A 48 -12.24 -19.48 -4.34
N GLU A 49 -11.85 -20.53 -5.07
CA GLU A 49 -12.38 -21.89 -4.92
C GLU A 49 -11.79 -22.61 -3.72
N LYS A 50 -12.47 -23.67 -3.28
CA LYS A 50 -12.05 -24.49 -2.15
C LYS A 50 -10.89 -25.40 -2.55
N ILE A 51 -9.86 -25.46 -1.72
CA ILE A 51 -8.75 -26.41 -1.82
C ILE A 51 -9.21 -27.72 -1.18
N THR A 52 -9.31 -28.78 -1.98
CA THR A 52 -9.84 -30.09 -1.57
C THR A 52 -8.76 -31.09 -1.19
N LYS A 53 -7.55 -30.94 -1.75
CA LYS A 53 -6.40 -31.81 -1.49
C LYS A 53 -5.29 -31.08 -0.75
N LEU A 54 -4.66 -31.77 0.19
CA LEU A 54 -3.49 -31.27 0.91
C LEU A 54 -2.28 -31.09 -0.02
N SER A 55 -2.15 -31.95 -1.05
CA SER A 55 -1.09 -31.89 -2.06
C SER A 55 -1.06 -30.58 -2.84
N ASP A 56 -2.24 -29.99 -3.04
CA ASP A 56 -2.43 -28.82 -3.88
C ASP A 56 -2.27 -27.52 -3.07
N LEU A 57 -2.08 -27.64 -1.76
CA LEU A 57 -1.95 -26.51 -0.84
C LEU A 57 -0.54 -25.93 -0.87
N GLU A 58 -0.42 -24.67 -1.29
CA GLU A 58 0.81 -23.88 -1.19
C GLU A 58 0.57 -22.55 -0.48
N LEU A 59 1.61 -22.03 0.18
CA LEU A 59 1.66 -20.63 0.59
C LEU A 59 2.31 -19.80 -0.51
N ASP A 60 1.62 -18.74 -0.90
CA ASP A 60 2.12 -17.78 -1.86
C ASP A 60 1.95 -16.35 -1.33
N HIS A 61 2.83 -15.46 -1.82
CA HIS A 61 2.69 -14.05 -1.54
C HIS A 61 1.68 -13.44 -2.50
N THR A 62 0.63 -12.83 -1.95
CA THR A 62 -0.41 -12.10 -2.73
C THR A 62 0.19 -11.09 -3.73
N LYS A 63 1.29 -10.43 -3.33
CA LYS A 63 2.16 -9.63 -4.20
C LYS A 63 3.51 -10.32 -4.30
N ALA A 64 4.09 -10.37 -5.50
CA ALA A 64 5.42 -10.97 -5.70
C ALA A 64 6.43 -10.43 -4.67
N TYR A 65 7.18 -11.32 -4.03
CA TYR A 65 8.14 -10.97 -2.98
C TYR A 65 9.22 -10.00 -3.49
N SER A 66 9.66 -10.16 -4.76
CA SER A 66 10.57 -9.24 -5.45
C SER A 66 10.03 -7.81 -5.57
N LYS A 67 8.72 -7.62 -5.46
CA LYS A 67 8.04 -6.31 -5.50
C LYS A 67 7.64 -5.83 -4.09
N GLY A 68 8.24 -6.39 -3.04
CA GLY A 68 8.00 -6.03 -1.64
C GLY A 68 6.70 -6.61 -1.06
N GLY A 69 6.20 -7.72 -1.61
CA GLY A 69 5.05 -8.40 -1.02
C GLY A 69 5.43 -9.17 0.25
N THR A 70 4.77 -8.87 1.37
CA THR A 70 4.98 -9.54 2.67
C THR A 70 3.80 -10.42 3.09
N ARG A 71 2.62 -10.18 2.52
CA ARG A 71 1.39 -10.90 2.86
C ARG A 71 1.34 -12.26 2.18
N LEU A 72 1.38 -13.30 2.99
CA LEU A 72 1.21 -14.69 2.62
C LEU A 72 -0.28 -15.07 2.62
N ALA A 73 -0.68 -15.92 1.67
CA ALA A 73 -2.02 -16.46 1.56
C ALA A 73 -1.98 -17.87 0.96
N LEU A 74 -3.05 -18.64 1.19
CA LEU A 74 -3.18 -19.99 0.61
C LEU A 74 -3.55 -19.90 -0.86
N SER A 75 -3.00 -20.82 -1.66
CA SER A 75 -3.30 -20.95 -3.08
C SER A 75 -3.22 -22.41 -3.52
N HIS A 76 -3.96 -22.77 -4.57
CA HIS A 76 -3.68 -24.01 -5.30
C HIS A 76 -2.30 -23.94 -5.95
N LYS A 77 -1.59 -25.06 -6.01
CA LYS A 77 -0.32 -25.21 -6.72
C LYS A 77 -0.40 -24.75 -8.18
N ASP A 78 -1.47 -25.10 -8.89
CA ASP A 78 -1.65 -24.70 -10.29
C ASP A 78 -1.93 -23.20 -10.45
N CYS A 79 -2.75 -22.64 -9.56
CA CYS A 79 -2.97 -21.20 -9.51
C CYS A 79 -1.67 -20.44 -9.23
N ASN A 80 -0.82 -20.96 -8.34
CA ASN A 80 0.48 -20.36 -8.05
C ASN A 80 1.45 -20.47 -9.23
N ARG A 81 1.45 -21.61 -9.94
CA ARG A 81 2.21 -21.81 -11.18
C ARG A 81 1.79 -20.81 -12.25
N LEU A 82 0.49 -20.61 -12.45
CA LEU A 82 -0.06 -19.63 -13.38
C LEU A 82 0.31 -18.20 -12.95
N LYS A 83 0.33 -17.93 -11.64
CA LYS A 83 0.66 -16.61 -11.10
C LYS A 83 2.09 -16.20 -11.37
N SER A 84 3.05 -17.11 -11.16
CA SER A 84 4.48 -16.83 -11.34
C SER A 84 4.89 -15.49 -10.70
N SER A 85 5.49 -14.55 -11.45
CA SER A 85 5.87 -13.20 -11.02
C SER A 85 4.81 -12.12 -11.28
N GLY A 86 3.65 -12.52 -11.79
CA GLY A 86 2.53 -11.67 -12.16
C GLY A 86 1.78 -11.09 -10.95
N SER A 87 1.00 -10.03 -11.22
CA SER A 87 0.05 -9.49 -10.25
C SER A 87 -1.27 -10.24 -10.33
N LEU A 88 -1.97 -10.43 -9.19
CA LEU A 88 -3.30 -11.07 -9.13
C LEU A 88 -4.26 -10.53 -10.18
N GLY A 89 -4.30 -9.21 -10.41
CA GLY A 89 -5.18 -8.63 -11.43
C GLY A 89 -4.92 -9.09 -12.87
N LYS A 90 -3.69 -9.51 -13.22
CA LYS A 90 -3.40 -10.09 -14.54
C LYS A 90 -3.96 -11.52 -14.61
N ILE A 91 -3.73 -12.32 -13.58
CA ILE A 91 -4.18 -13.71 -13.52
C ILE A 91 -5.70 -13.81 -13.46
N HIS A 92 -6.35 -12.92 -12.71
CA HIS A 92 -7.81 -12.87 -12.64
C HIS A 92 -8.40 -12.56 -14.03
N ARG A 93 -7.76 -11.71 -14.84
CA ARG A 93 -8.16 -11.49 -16.25
C ARG A 93 -7.99 -12.76 -17.09
N THR A 94 -6.86 -13.45 -16.94
CA THR A 94 -6.60 -14.73 -17.65
C THR A 94 -7.62 -15.81 -17.28
N LEU A 95 -8.00 -15.88 -16.00
CA LEU A 95 -8.98 -16.84 -15.49
C LEU A 95 -10.44 -16.37 -15.67
N GLY A 96 -10.69 -15.19 -16.27
CA GLY A 96 -12.04 -14.62 -16.40
C GLY A 96 -12.69 -14.21 -15.07
N ILE A 97 -11.94 -14.16 -13.97
CA ILE A 97 -12.43 -13.79 -12.64
C ILE A 97 -12.54 -12.27 -12.54
N LYS A 98 -13.73 -11.78 -12.20
CA LYS A 98 -13.95 -10.35 -11.92
C LYS A 98 -13.14 -9.93 -10.69
N SER A 99 -12.14 -9.08 -10.90
CA SER A 99 -11.37 -8.50 -9.79
C SER A 99 -12.24 -7.49 -9.03
N THR A 100 -12.51 -7.78 -7.76
CA THR A 100 -13.15 -6.85 -6.83
C THR A 100 -12.17 -5.75 -6.42
N LYS A 101 -11.88 -4.82 -7.33
CA LYS A 101 -11.12 -3.63 -6.96
C LYS A 101 -11.96 -2.80 -5.99
N LYS A 102 -11.66 -2.86 -4.69
CA LYS A 102 -12.14 -1.86 -3.73
C LYS A 102 -11.70 -0.49 -4.26
N LYS A 103 -12.64 0.36 -4.65
CA LYS A 103 -12.36 1.77 -4.97
C LYS A 103 -11.75 2.37 -3.70
N SER A 104 -10.47 2.72 -3.76
CA SER A 104 -9.83 3.52 -2.72
C SER A 104 -10.64 4.82 -2.58
N PRO A 105 -11.13 5.18 -1.38
CA PRO A 105 -11.72 6.48 -1.20
C PRO A 105 -10.65 7.52 -1.53
N ARG A 106 -10.94 8.37 -2.53
CA ARG A 106 -10.05 9.46 -2.94
C ARG A 106 -9.80 10.31 -1.69
N LYS A 107 -8.58 10.28 -1.14
CA LYS A 107 -8.18 11.19 -0.06
C LYS A 107 -8.48 12.60 -0.56
N LYS A 108 -9.48 13.27 0.04
CA LYS A 108 -9.72 14.69 -0.20
C LYS A 108 -8.45 15.41 0.23
N THR A 109 -7.70 15.93 -0.73
CA THR A 109 -6.62 16.88 -0.48
C THR A 109 -7.24 18.04 0.30
N ARG A 110 -6.88 18.20 1.58
CA ARG A 110 -7.25 19.40 2.33
C ARG A 110 -6.68 20.58 1.55
N PRO A 111 -7.45 21.64 1.27
CA PRO A 111 -6.93 22.80 0.55
C PRO A 111 -5.73 23.36 1.32
N LYS A 112 -4.58 23.46 0.65
CA LYS A 112 -3.42 24.18 1.15
C LYS A 112 -3.81 25.66 1.20
N GLY A 113 -3.89 26.21 2.41
CA GLY A 113 -3.99 27.66 2.64
C GLY A 113 -5.32 28.11 3.25
N ARG A 114 -5.40 28.10 4.58
CA ARG A 114 -6.33 28.95 5.34
C ARG A 114 -5.50 30.01 6.06
N TYR A 115 -4.82 30.84 5.27
CA TYR A 115 -4.07 31.94 5.82
C TYR A 115 -4.59 33.22 5.22
N TRP A 116 -4.88 34.20 6.07
CA TRP A 116 -5.12 35.58 5.67
C TRP A 116 -3.93 36.42 6.14
N ILE A 117 -3.71 37.58 5.51
CA ILE A 117 -2.65 38.50 5.91
C ILE A 117 -3.30 39.52 6.84
N ASN A 118 -2.88 39.55 8.09
CA ASN A 118 -3.39 40.49 9.08
C ASN A 118 -2.85 41.90 8.73
N PRO A 119 -3.69 42.90 8.46
CA PRO A 119 -3.26 44.23 8.03
C PRO A 119 -2.56 45.03 9.13
N LEU A 120 -2.64 44.59 10.40
CA LEU A 120 -1.94 45.24 11.50
C LEU A 120 -0.45 44.84 11.56
N PRO A 121 -0.07 43.58 11.85
CA PRO A 121 1.33 43.16 11.90
C PRO A 121 1.91 42.75 10.52
N GLY A 122 1.10 42.73 9.45
CA GLY A 122 1.51 42.22 8.12
C GLY A 122 1.83 40.71 8.10
N ARG A 123 1.50 39.97 9.18
CA ARG A 123 1.85 38.55 9.33
C ARG A 123 0.74 37.63 8.83
N ARG A 124 1.17 36.44 8.39
CA ARG A 124 0.31 35.40 7.84
C ARG A 124 -0.26 34.55 8.99
N GLU A 125 -1.52 34.78 9.32
CA GLU A 125 -2.21 34.11 10.43
C GLU A 125 -3.16 33.03 9.92
N ARG A 126 -3.29 31.94 10.69
CA ARG A 126 -4.19 30.84 10.37
C ARG A 126 -5.62 31.28 10.70
N LEU A 127 -6.56 31.07 9.78
CA LEU A 127 -7.99 31.28 10.08
C LEU A 127 -8.45 30.17 11.04
N ASP A 128 -8.76 30.55 12.27
CA ASP A 128 -9.34 29.64 13.27
C ASP A 128 -10.73 29.16 12.83
N ASP A 129 -11.06 27.92 13.18
CA ASP A 129 -12.28 27.24 12.69
C ASP A 129 -13.58 27.93 13.17
N GLU A 130 -13.52 28.76 14.22
CA GLU A 130 -14.65 29.51 14.80
C GLU A 130 -15.12 30.66 13.89
N LEU A 131 -14.21 31.52 13.44
CA LEU A 131 -14.46 32.58 12.45
C LEU A 131 -14.99 32.02 11.11
N LEU A 132 -14.55 30.81 10.77
CA LEU A 132 -15.00 30.12 9.56
C LEU A 132 -16.43 29.58 9.71
N GLY A 133 -16.82 29.23 10.94
CA GLY A 133 -18.18 28.90 11.33
C GLY A 133 -19.10 30.11 11.19
N GLU A 134 -18.67 31.26 11.70
CA GLU A 134 -19.43 32.52 11.63
C GLU A 134 -19.59 33.02 10.18
N ALA A 135 -18.52 33.03 9.38
CA ALA A 135 -18.59 33.43 7.97
C ALA A 135 -19.51 32.52 7.13
N ARG A 136 -19.54 31.21 7.44
CA ARG A 136 -20.49 30.27 6.82
C ARG A 136 -21.92 30.51 7.27
N LYS A 137 -22.13 30.85 8.54
CA LYS A 137 -23.44 31.18 9.11
C LYS A 137 -23.98 32.48 8.50
N ALA A 138 -23.16 33.52 8.38
CA ALA A 138 -23.51 34.78 7.73
C ALA A 138 -23.89 34.59 6.24
N LYS A 139 -23.10 33.81 5.48
CA LYS A 139 -23.43 33.47 4.08
C LYS A 139 -24.73 32.67 3.94
N LYS A 140 -25.02 31.76 4.88
CA LYS A 140 -26.26 30.97 4.87
C LYS A 140 -27.50 31.81 5.18
N LEU A 141 -27.32 32.90 5.91
CA LEU A 141 -28.39 33.85 6.27
C LEU A 141 -28.57 34.96 5.23
N GLY A 142 -27.84 34.94 4.11
CA GLY A 142 -27.97 35.93 3.04
C GLY A 142 -27.51 37.34 3.40
N VAL A 143 -26.82 37.49 4.54
CA VAL A 143 -26.27 38.78 4.98
C VAL A 143 -24.99 39.03 4.18
N GLY A 144 -24.95 40.15 3.45
CA GLY A 144 -23.78 40.59 2.72
C GLY A 144 -22.53 40.64 3.61
N SER A 145 -21.36 40.58 2.98
CA SER A 145 -20.05 40.49 3.62
C SER A 145 -19.90 41.37 4.88
N PHE A 146 -19.80 40.73 6.04
CA PHE A 146 -19.59 41.36 7.34
C PHE A 146 -18.22 42.06 7.37
N ARG A 147 -18.20 43.40 7.50
CA ARG A 147 -16.96 44.16 7.69
C ARG A 147 -16.63 44.12 9.18
N ARG A 148 -15.48 43.57 9.54
CA ARG A 148 -15.02 43.41 10.93
C ARG A 148 -14.88 44.73 11.72
N SER A 149 -14.96 45.88 11.05
CA SER A 149 -15.03 47.20 11.69
C SER A 149 -16.31 47.41 12.52
N GLU A 150 -17.33 46.58 12.36
CA GLU A 150 -18.62 46.69 13.08
C GLU A 150 -18.67 45.91 14.40
N LEU A 151 -17.55 45.28 14.82
CA LEU A 151 -17.47 44.45 16.04
C LEU A 151 -16.81 45.13 17.24
N TYR A 152 -16.41 46.39 17.09
CA TYR A 152 -15.85 47.20 18.17
C TYR A 152 -16.52 48.58 18.18
N ASP A 153 -17.73 48.62 18.76
CA ASP A 153 -18.31 49.79 19.44
C ASP A 153 -18.62 49.37 20.88
#